data_AF-A0A183U8I5-F1
#
_entry.id   AF-A0A183U8I5-F1
#
_cell.length_a   1.000
_cell.length_b   1.000
_cell.length_c   1.000
_cell.angle_alpha   90.00
_cell.angle_beta   90.00
_cell.angle_gamma   90.00
#
_symmetry.space_group_name_H-M   'P 1'
#
loop_
_entity.id
_entity.type
_entity.pdbx_description
1 polymer ?
#
loop_
_entity_poly.entity_id
_entity_poly.type
_entity_poly.pdbx_seq_one_letter_code
_entity_poly.pdbx_strand_id
1 'polypeptide(L)' 'MANIVEIGLSPGYLKASRHFLNSINPKVNPCEDFFEFACGRWVMENKIPDDLSSFGHFAGLREKVSEEMKTKAKSTEVYH' A
#
# COMPACT_ATOMS: atom_id res chain seq x y z
N MET A 1 -11.38 0.76 -33.54
CA MET A 1 -10.48 1.85 -33.09
C MET A 1 -10.30 1.70 -31.59
N ALA A 2 -9.13 1.27 -31.14
CA ALA A 2 -8.85 1.28 -29.70
C ALA A 2 -8.75 2.75 -29.28
N ASN A 3 -9.60 3.19 -28.34
CA ASN A 3 -9.43 4.48 -27.69
C ASN A 3 -8.12 4.41 -26.90
N ILE A 4 -7.05 4.94 -27.47
CA ILE A 4 -5.78 5.09 -26.75
C ILE A 4 -6.01 6.24 -25.77
N VAL A 5 -6.49 5.91 -24.59
CA VAL A 5 -6.51 6.83 -23.45
C VAL A 5 -5.05 7.13 -23.14
N GLU A 6 -4.66 8.40 -23.21
CA GLU A 6 -3.36 8.85 -22.75
C GLU A 6 -3.32 8.71 -21.21
N ILE A 7 -2.98 7.51 -20.75
CA ILE A 7 -2.77 7.24 -19.33
C ILE A 7 -1.40 7.81 -18.94
N GLY A 8 -1.34 8.56 -17.84
CA GLY A 8 -0.06 9.09 -17.36
C GLY A 8 0.93 7.96 -17.11
N LEU A 9 2.10 7.97 -17.75
CA LEU A 9 3.14 6.95 -17.52
C LEU A 9 4.25 7.45 -16.58
N SER A 10 4.00 8.52 -15.84
CA SER A 10 4.95 9.03 -14.86
C SER A 10 5.27 7.95 -13.82
N PRO A 11 6.50 7.91 -13.28
CA PRO A 11 6.86 6.98 -12.22
C PRO A 11 5.89 7.05 -11.03
N GLY A 12 5.40 8.25 -10.70
CA GLY A 12 4.41 8.47 -9.64
C GLY A 12 3.07 7.82 -9.94
N TYR A 13 2.55 7.99 -11.17
CA TYR A 13 1.30 7.35 -11.59
C TYR A 13 1.41 5.82 -11.54
N LEU A 14 2.47 5.25 -12.11
CA LEU A 14 2.68 3.80 -12.12
C LEU A 14 2.79 3.22 -10.70
N LYS A 15 3.43 3.96 -9.80
CA LYS A 15 3.53 3.57 -8.38
C LYS A 15 2.16 3.60 -7.70
N ALA A 16 1.38 4.66 -7.89
CA ALA A 16 0.04 4.77 -7.31
C ALA A 16 -0.92 3.73 -7.88
N SER A 17 -0.94 3.55 -9.20
CA SER A 17 -1.79 2.55 -9.88
C SER A 17 -1.51 1.13 -9.37
N ARG A 18 -0.24 0.73 -9.27
CA ARG A 18 0.14 -0.57 -8.69
C ARG A 18 -0.31 -0.72 -7.24
N HIS A 19 -0.20 0.33 -6.43
CA HIS A 19 -0.65 0.30 -5.03
C HIS A 19 -2.16 0.01 -4.93
N PHE A 20 -2.99 0.65 -5.75
CA PHE A 20 -4.43 0.38 -5.81
C PHE A 20 -4.74 -1.01 -6.35
N LEU A 21 -4.09 -1.42 -7.44
CA LEU A 21 -4.31 -2.75 -8.06
C LEU A 21 -3.95 -3.91 -7.12
N ASN A 22 -3.01 -3.70 -6.20
CA ASN A 22 -2.67 -4.69 -5.18
C ASN A 22 -3.66 -4.73 -4.01
N SER A 23 -4.57 -3.77 -3.92
CA SER A 23 -5.56 -3.70 -2.83
C SER A 23 -6.97 -4.11 -3.27
N ILE A 24 -7.31 -3.86 -4.53
CA ILE A 24 -8.64 -4.10 -5.09
C ILE A 24 -8.96 -5.59 -5.24
N ASN A 25 -10.15 -5.99 -4.81
CA ASN A 25 -10.80 -7.25 -5.13
C ASN A 25 -11.84 -7.03 -6.26
N PRO A 26 -11.50 -7.32 -7.54
CA PRO A 26 -12.37 -7.03 -8.67
C PRO A 26 -13.58 -7.97 -8.78
N LYS A 27 -13.70 -8.97 -7.89
CA LYS A 27 -14.83 -9.91 -7.87
C LYS A 27 -16.05 -9.35 -7.11
N VAL A 28 -15.88 -8.25 -6.39
CA VAL A 28 -16.94 -7.65 -5.58
C VAL A 28 -17.53 -6.44 -6.31
N ASN A 29 -18.86 -6.33 -6.28
CA ASN A 29 -19.54 -5.17 -6.85
C ASN A 29 -19.33 -3.95 -5.94
N PRO A 30 -18.69 -2.87 -6.41
CA PRO A 30 -18.44 -1.69 -5.59
C PRO A 30 -19.71 -0.98 -5.11
N CYS A 31 -20.86 -1.17 -5.77
CA CYS A 31 -22.13 -0.60 -5.34
C CYS A 31 -22.73 -1.35 -4.13
N GLU A 32 -22.31 -2.59 -3.89
CA GLU A 32 -22.80 -3.43 -2.78
C GLU A 32 -21.88 -3.35 -1.56
N ASP A 33 -20.56 -3.49 -1.78
CA ASP A 33 -19.54 -3.36 -0.74
C ASP A 33 -18.28 -2.71 -1.30
N PHE A 34 -18.20 -1.38 -1.19
CA PHE A 34 -17.05 -0.63 -1.66
C PHE A 34 -15.78 -0.92 -0.85
N PHE A 35 -15.91 -1.29 0.43
CA PHE A 35 -14.74 -1.58 1.27
C PHE A 35 -14.08 -2.88 0.81
N GLU A 36 -14.84 -3.95 0.65
CA GLU A 36 -14.30 -5.22 0.15
C GLU A 36 -13.81 -5.09 -1.29
N PHE A 37 -14.50 -4.33 -2.14
CA PHE A 37 -14.00 -4.03 -3.48
C PHE A 37 -12.63 -3.32 -3.43
N ALA A 38 -12.48 -2.25 -2.64
CA ALA A 38 -11.28 -1.42 -2.63
C ALA A 38 -10.10 -2.05 -1.88
N CYS A 39 -10.38 -2.81 -0.82
CA CYS A 39 -9.39 -3.26 0.16
C CYS A 39 -9.33 -4.80 0.31
N GLY A 40 -10.28 -5.55 -0.25
CA GLY A 40 -10.44 -6.97 0.05
C GLY A 40 -9.20 -7.81 -0.25
N ARG A 41 -8.49 -7.52 -1.36
CA ARG A 41 -7.21 -8.19 -1.64
C ARG A 41 -6.17 -7.84 -0.58
N TRP A 42 -6.07 -6.57 -0.22
CA TRP A 42 -5.11 -6.13 0.79
C TRP A 42 -5.35 -6.83 2.13
N VAL A 43 -6.61 -6.93 2.58
CA VAL A 43 -6.97 -7.60 3.84
C VAL A 43 -6.61 -9.08 3.82
N MET A 44 -6.82 -9.78 2.70
CA MET A 44 -6.42 -11.19 2.56
C MET A 44 -4.90 -11.40 2.66
N GLU A 45 -4.12 -10.46 2.12
CA GLU A 45 -2.66 -10.56 2.06
C GLU A 45 -1.96 -10.01 3.33
N ASN A 46 -2.65 -9.19 4.12
CA ASN A 46 -2.07 -8.46 5.26
C ASN A 46 -2.82 -8.78 6.56
N LYS A 47 -2.52 -9.96 7.14
CA LYS A 47 -3.06 -10.35 8.44
C LYS A 47 -2.55 -9.44 9.54
N ILE A 48 -3.38 -9.20 10.55
CA ILE A 48 -3.00 -8.47 11.76
C ILE A 48 -1.94 -9.30 12.50
N PRO A 49 -0.72 -8.77 12.72
CA PRO A 49 0.29 -9.41 13.55
C PRO A 49 -0.19 -9.64 14.99
N ASP A 50 0.32 -10.67 15.67
CA ASP A 50 -0.13 -11.08 17.02
C ASP A 50 0.08 -10.00 18.09
N ASP A 51 1.02 -9.07 17.88
CA ASP A 51 1.33 -7.95 18.77
C ASP A 51 0.45 -6.72 18.53
N LEU A 52 -0.41 -6.74 17.50
CA LEU A 52 -1.26 -5.61 17.13
C LEU A 52 -2.75 -5.96 17.27
N SER A 53 -3.53 -4.98 17.74
CA SER A 53 -4.99 -5.06 17.78
C SER A 53 -5.65 -4.64 16.45
N SER A 54 -4.89 -3.98 15.57
CA SER A 54 -5.35 -3.53 14.26
C SER A 54 -4.14 -3.35 13.33
N PHE A 55 -4.34 -3.63 12.04
CA PHE A 55 -3.34 -3.40 11.01
C PHE A 55 -3.98 -2.79 9.77
N GLY A 56 -3.33 -1.74 9.25
CA GLY A 56 -3.83 -0.94 8.15
C GLY A 56 -2.69 -0.18 7.48
N HIS A 57 -2.97 0.51 6.38
CA HIS A 57 -1.96 1.26 5.63
C HIS A 57 -1.16 2.25 6.50
N PHE A 58 -1.80 2.94 7.44
CA PHE A 58 -1.10 3.86 8.34
C PHE A 58 -0.16 3.15 9.32
N ALA A 59 -0.52 1.96 9.80
CA ALA A 59 0.36 1.17 10.66
C ALA A 59 1.61 0.75 9.89
N GLY A 60 1.45 0.17 8.69
CA GLY A 60 2.58 -0.19 7.83
C GLY A 60 3.42 1.02 7.39
N LEU A 61 2.81 2.18 7.16
CA LEU A 61 3.54 3.41 6.87
C LEU A 61 4.40 3.85 8.07
N ARG A 62 3.85 3.83 9.29
CA ARG A 62 4.59 4.18 10.50
C ARG A 62 5.78 3.26 10.73
N GLU A 63 5.59 1.96 10.54
CA GLU A 63 6.67 0.98 10.65
C GLU A 63 7.78 1.28 9.65
N LYS A 64 7.43 1.48 8.38
CA LYS A 64 8.39 1.83 7.33
C LYS A 64 9.19 3.10 7.67
N VAL A 65 8.51 4.16 8.11
CA VAL A 65 9.17 5.42 8.48
C VAL A 65 10.09 5.21 9.69
N SER A 66 9.66 4.44 10.69
CA SER A 66 10.47 4.09 11.86
C SER A 66 11.74 3.32 11.46
N GLU A 67 11.64 2.34 10.56
CA GLU A 67 12.81 1.59 10.08
C GLU A 67 13.79 2.46 9.27
N GLU A 68 13.28 3.37 8.44
CA GLU A 68 14.11 4.36 7.73
C GLU A 68 14.84 5.28 8.71
N MET A 69 14.17 5.75 9.77
CA MET A 69 14.80 6.57 10.83
C MET A 69 15.89 5.80 11.58
N LYS A 70 15.63 4.56 12.00
CA LYS A 70 16.62 3.70 12.68
C LYS A 70 17.85 3.46 11.82
N THR A 71 17.63 3.19 10.53
CA THR A 71 18.72 2.96 9.57
C THR A 71 19.60 4.21 9.44
N LYS A 72 18.97 5.38 9.33
CA LYS A 72 19.70 6.66 9.27
C LYS A 72 20.46 6.96 10.56
N ALA A 73 19.85 6.75 11.73
CA ALA A 73 20.52 6.95 13.01
C ALA A 73 21.77 6.07 13.17
N LYS A 74 21.67 4.77 12.86
CA LYS A 74 22.82 3.85 12.88
C LYS A 74 23.90 4.23 11.88
N SER A 75 23.52 4.71 10.70
CA SER A 75 24.51 5.18 9.72
C SER A 75 25.31 6.35 10.27
N THR A 76 24.67 7.27 11.00
CA THR A 76 25.35 8.40 11.66
C THR A 76 26.27 7.95 12.81
N GLU A 77 25.87 6.95 13.59
CA GLU A 77 26.72 6.35 14.65
C GLU A 77 27.98 5.66 14.12
N VAL A 78 27.99 5.19 12.86
CA VAL A 78 29.17 4.56 12.24
C VAL A 78 30.16 5.60 11.68
N TYR A 79 29.72 6.85 11.51
CA TYR A 79 30.59 7.97 11.07
C TYR A 79 31.13 8.82 12.24
N HIS A 80 30.93 8.39 13.48
CA HIS A 80 31.53 8.95 14.70
C HIS A 80 32.24 7.86 15.50
#